data_AF-A0A7S0J5Q1-F1
#
_entry.id   AF-A0A7S0J5Q1-F1
#
_cell.length_a   1.000
_cell.length_b   1.000
_cell.length_c   1.000
_cell.angle_alpha   90.00
_cell.angle_beta   90.00
_cell.angle_gamma   90.00
#
_symmetry.space_group_name_H-M   'P 1'
#
loop_
_entity.id
_entity.type
_entity.pdbx_description
1 polymer ?
#
loop_
_entity_poly.entity_id
_entity_poly.type
_entity_poly.pdbx_seq_one_letter_code
_entity_poly.pdbx_strand_id
1 'polypeptide(L)'
;TIQVLLFGVLAIEVKRKAPDAHTFLEMVDVRWGTAAHLVFMFFAFCTNTLVTAMLLLGGAAVMNATSGMDKALCSFLIPWGVIIYTFAGGLKATFLASYIHTSIIFIGLVIFIMLVYAMPGSCEPDQQCDQLGGS
;
A
#
# COMPACT_ATOMS: atom_id res chain seq x y z
N THR A 1 18.27 -8.93 -16.76
CA THR A 1 18.98 -7.69 -17.13
C THR A 1 18.50 -7.14 -18.48
N ILE A 2 18.37 -7.96 -19.53
CA ILE A 2 17.84 -7.52 -20.85
C ILE A 2 16.42 -6.93 -20.77
N GLN A 3 15.50 -7.53 -19.99
CA GLN A 3 14.14 -6.97 -19.80
C GLN A 3 14.15 -5.55 -19.23
N VAL A 4 15.09 -5.23 -18.34
CA VAL A 4 15.21 -3.90 -17.72
C VAL A 4 15.70 -2.87 -18.74
N LEU A 5 16.65 -3.25 -19.61
CA LEU A 5 17.13 -2.40 -20.71
C LEU A 5 16.04 -2.14 -21.75
N LEU A 6 15.30 -3.19 -22.13
CA LEU A 6 14.22 -3.11 -23.11
C LEU A 6 13.06 -2.24 -22.61
N PHE A 7 12.75 -2.34 -21.31
CA PHE A 7 11.79 -1.47 -20.64
C PHE A 7 12.28 -0.02 -20.58
N GLY A 8 13.57 0.21 -20.34
CA GLY A 8 14.18 1.53 -20.37
C GLY A 8 14.09 2.22 -21.74
N VAL A 9 14.34 1.49 -22.83
CA VAL A 9 14.23 2.03 -24.20
C VAL A 9 12.78 2.38 -24.55
N LEU A 10 11.81 1.53 -24.19
CA LEU A 10 10.39 1.83 -24.36
C LEU A 10 9.97 3.07 -23.56
N ALA A 11 10.45 3.22 -22.32
CA ALA A 11 10.18 4.40 -21.49
C ALA A 11 10.76 5.69 -22.09
N ILE A 12 11.92 5.62 -22.75
CA ILE A 12 12.53 6.76 -23.46
C ILE A 12 11.73 7.14 -24.70
N GLU A 13 11.31 6.18 -25.53
CA GLU A 13 10.49 6.44 -26.73
C GLU A 13 9.12 7.01 -26.36
N VAL A 14 8.54 6.52 -25.26
CA VAL A 14 7.31 7.07 -24.68
C VAL A 14 7.49 8.53 -24.25
N LYS A 15 8.57 8.87 -23.54
CA LYS A 15 8.90 10.26 -23.18
C LYS A 15 9.15 11.15 -24.40
N ARG A 16 9.71 10.60 -25.48
CA ARG A 16 10.01 11.33 -26.71
C ARG A 16 8.76 11.62 -27.55
N LYS A 17 7.74 10.76 -27.47
CA LYS A 17 6.47 10.88 -28.22
C LYS A 17 5.44 11.77 -27.53
N ALA A 18 5.50 11.90 -26.21
CA ALA A 18 4.60 12.75 -25.40
C ALA A 18 5.38 13.59 -24.37
N PRO A 19 6.13 14.62 -24.81
CA PRO A 19 7.02 15.40 -23.95
C PRO A 19 6.30 16.28 -22.91
N ASP A 20 5.04 16.67 -23.15
CA ASP A 20 4.22 17.51 -22.25
C ASP A 20 3.19 16.72 -21.43
N ALA A 21 3.14 15.39 -21.57
CA ALA A 21 2.19 14.57 -20.80
C ALA A 21 2.67 14.41 -19.36
N HIS A 22 2.07 15.18 -18.45
CA HIS A 22 2.47 15.22 -17.03
C HIS A 22 1.88 14.06 -16.21
N THR A 23 0.91 13.34 -16.77
CA THR A 23 0.31 12.15 -16.16
C THR A 23 0.19 11.01 -17.18
N PHE A 24 0.29 9.76 -16.72
CA PHE A 24 0.16 8.56 -17.57
C PHE A 24 -1.15 8.55 -18.38
N LEU A 25 -2.19 9.19 -17.85
CA LEU A 25 -3.49 9.31 -18.49
C LEU A 25 -3.43 10.17 -19.77
N GLU A 26 -2.71 11.28 -19.75
CA GLU A 26 -2.57 12.21 -20.89
C GLU A 26 -1.85 11.56 -22.08
N MET A 27 -0.93 10.62 -21.80
CA MET A 27 -0.27 9.81 -22.81
C MET A 27 -1.22 8.80 -23.49
N VAL A 28 -2.22 8.29 -22.77
CA VAL A 28 -3.26 7.40 -23.34
C VAL A 28 -4.22 8.21 -24.23
N ASP A 29 -4.51 9.46 -23.86
CA ASP A 29 -5.37 10.36 -24.65
C ASP A 29 -4.79 10.65 -26.04
N VAL A 30 -3.49 10.97 -26.10
CA VAL A 30 -2.78 11.26 -27.37
C VAL A 30 -2.82 10.07 -28.35
N ARG A 31 -3.01 8.84 -27.86
CA ARG A 31 -2.99 7.63 -28.70
C ARG A 31 -4.39 7.10 -29.06
N TRP A 32 -5.38 7.21 -28.16
CA TRP A 32 -6.72 6.58 -28.28
C TRP A 32 -7.90 7.57 -28.22
N GLY A 33 -7.64 8.86 -27.96
CA GLY A 33 -8.65 9.90 -27.88
C GLY A 33 -9.39 9.98 -26.54
N THR A 34 -10.19 11.05 -26.40
CA THR A 34 -10.78 11.51 -25.14
C THR A 34 -11.77 10.54 -24.51
N ALA A 35 -12.45 9.72 -25.31
CA ALA A 35 -13.38 8.70 -24.79
C ALA A 35 -12.63 7.58 -24.05
N ALA A 36 -11.49 7.11 -24.57
CA ALA A 36 -10.68 6.10 -23.91
C ALA A 36 -9.99 6.67 -22.66
N HIS A 37 -9.55 7.93 -22.72
CA HIS A 37 -8.94 8.63 -21.59
C HIS A 37 -9.89 8.70 -20.38
N LEU A 38 -11.15 9.08 -20.58
CA LEU A 38 -12.12 9.22 -19.49
C LEU A 38 -12.44 7.87 -18.81
N VAL A 39 -12.60 6.80 -19.60
CA VAL A 39 -12.87 5.46 -19.07
C VAL A 39 -11.67 4.91 -18.30
N PHE A 40 -10.44 5.10 -18.81
CA PHE A 40 -9.22 4.71 -18.10
C PHE A 40 -9.00 5.54 -16.82
N MET A 41 -9.35 6.83 -16.83
CA MET A 41 -9.30 7.68 -15.63
C MET A 41 -10.25 7.18 -14.55
N PHE A 42 -11.49 6.87 -14.93
CA PHE A 42 -12.48 6.33 -14.02
C PHE A 42 -12.04 4.96 -13.46
N PHE A 43 -11.55 4.06 -14.32
CA PHE A 43 -11.09 2.75 -13.90
C PHE A 43 -9.86 2.83 -12.97
N ALA A 44 -8.89 3.70 -13.27
CA ALA A 44 -7.73 3.92 -12.42
C ALA A 44 -8.11 4.50 -11.05
N PHE A 45 -9.06 5.43 -11.02
CA PHE A 45 -9.58 5.98 -9.77
C PHE A 45 -10.30 4.89 -8.94
N CYS A 46 -11.23 4.14 -9.54
CA CYS A 46 -11.93 3.06 -8.88
C CYS A 46 -10.97 1.99 -8.33
N THR A 47 -9.95 1.61 -9.10
CA THR A 47 -8.96 0.61 -8.66
C THR A 47 -8.16 1.11 -7.46
N ASN A 48 -7.72 2.37 -7.47
CA ASN A 48 -7.03 2.96 -6.32
C ASN A 48 -7.94 2.97 -5.08
N THR A 49 -9.21 3.34 -5.21
CA THR A 49 -10.17 3.29 -4.11
C THR A 49 -10.39 1.87 -3.57
N LEU A 50 -10.50 0.87 -4.45
CA LEU A 50 -10.73 -0.53 -4.07
C LEU A 50 -9.51 -1.10 -3.32
N VAL A 51 -8.30 -0.86 -3.83
CA VAL A 51 -7.06 -1.28 -3.16
C VAL A 51 -6.95 -0.65 -1.78
N THR A 52 -7.23 0.64 -1.65
CA THR A 52 -7.28 1.30 -0.34
C THR A 52 -8.30 0.61 0.58
N ALA A 53 -9.52 0.34 0.12
CA ALA A 53 -10.53 -0.33 0.93
C ALA A 53 -10.09 -1.74 1.39
N MET A 54 -9.46 -2.52 0.50
CA MET A 54 -8.94 -3.86 0.85
C MET A 54 -7.84 -3.78 1.91
N LEU A 55 -6.92 -2.80 1.80
CA LEU A 55 -5.89 -2.57 2.81
C LEU A 55 -6.48 -2.13 4.16
N LEU A 56 -7.53 -1.32 4.15
CA LEU A 56 -8.22 -0.90 5.38
C LEU A 56 -8.90 -2.08 6.08
N LEU A 57 -9.59 -2.95 5.35
CA LEU A 57 -10.18 -4.16 5.93
C LEU A 57 -9.10 -5.12 6.46
N GLY A 58 -8.02 -5.31 5.70
CA GLY A 58 -6.88 -6.13 6.13
C GLY A 58 -6.23 -5.59 7.40
N GLY A 59 -6.00 -4.28 7.47
CA GLY A 59 -5.48 -3.60 8.65
C GLY A 59 -6.41 -3.72 9.86
N ALA A 60 -7.72 -3.48 9.67
CA ALA A 60 -8.71 -3.62 10.73
C ALA A 60 -8.80 -5.06 11.26
N ALA A 61 -8.63 -6.07 10.41
CA ALA A 61 -8.59 -7.47 10.85
C ALA A 61 -7.41 -7.75 11.78
N VAL A 62 -6.22 -7.22 11.46
CA VAL A 62 -5.02 -7.33 12.32
C VAL A 62 -5.19 -6.55 13.62
N MET A 63 -5.73 -5.32 13.58
CA MET A 63 -5.99 -4.52 14.78
C MET A 63 -7.03 -5.14 15.70
N ASN A 64 -8.07 -5.77 15.14
CA ASN A 64 -9.04 -6.54 15.92
C ASN A 64 -8.39 -7.77 16.56
N ALA A 65 -7.49 -8.46 15.85
CA ALA A 65 -6.77 -9.61 16.40
C ALA A 65 -5.80 -9.23 17.54
N THR A 66 -5.22 -8.03 17.51
CA THR A 66 -4.26 -7.58 18.53
C THR A 66 -4.90 -6.80 19.69
N SER A 67 -6.01 -6.09 19.47
CA SER A 67 -6.64 -5.20 20.47
C SER A 67 -8.09 -5.57 20.83
N GLY A 68 -8.73 -6.51 20.13
CA GLY A 68 -10.10 -6.96 20.42
C GLY A 68 -11.20 -5.92 20.16
N MET A 69 -10.91 -4.87 19.39
CA MET A 69 -11.81 -3.73 19.18
C MET A 69 -12.70 -3.90 17.94
N ASP A 70 -13.95 -3.43 18.03
CA ASP A 70 -14.96 -3.59 16.97
C ASP A 70 -14.56 -2.93 15.63
N LYS A 71 -14.68 -3.72 14.54
CA LYS A 71 -14.27 -3.34 13.18
C LYS A 71 -15.06 -2.16 12.62
N ALA A 72 -16.30 -1.96 13.08
CA ALA A 72 -17.17 -0.91 12.58
C ALA A 72 -16.62 0.49 12.92
N LEU A 73 -16.03 0.66 14.11
CA LEU A 73 -15.50 1.95 14.55
C LEU A 73 -14.26 2.36 13.75
N CYS A 74 -13.36 1.41 13.48
CA CYS A 74 -12.18 1.65 12.64
C CYS A 74 -12.56 2.07 11.21
N SER A 75 -13.57 1.43 10.61
CA SER A 75 -13.97 1.72 9.22
C SER A 75 -14.54 3.13 9.01
N PHE A 76 -15.09 3.78 10.04
CA PHE A 76 -15.61 5.16 9.97
C PHE A 76 -14.55 6.24 10.27
N LEU A 77 -13.58 5.94 11.14
CA LEU A 77 -12.51 6.89 11.50
C LEU A 77 -11.44 7.01 10.41
N ILE A 78 -11.12 5.91 9.73
CA ILE A 78 -10.01 5.90 8.78
C ILE A 78 -10.28 6.77 7.53
N PRO A 79 -11.47 6.76 6.88
CA PRO A 79 -11.75 7.63 5.75
C PRO A 79 -11.63 9.13 6.10
N TRP A 80 -12.08 9.52 7.30
CA TRP A 80 -11.96 10.89 7.79
C TRP A 80 -10.51 11.31 8.05
N GLY A 81 -9.71 10.42 8.64
CA GLY A 81 -8.27 10.65 8.83
C GLY A 81 -7.52 10.75 7.50
N VAL A 82 -7.93 9.96 6.50
CA VAL A 82 -7.33 9.96 5.15
C VAL A 82 -7.54 11.29 4.43
N ILE A 83 -8.75 11.82 4.49
CA ILE A 83 -9.11 13.09 3.86
C ILE A 83 -8.27 14.23 4.47
N ILE A 84 -8.22 14.31 5.80
CA ILE A 84 -7.50 15.39 6.50
C ILE A 84 -5.98 15.33 6.24
N TYR A 85 -5.36 14.15 6.26
CA TYR A 85 -3.92 14.05 5.97
C TYR A 85 -3.60 14.38 4.50
N THR A 86 -4.51 14.06 3.58
CA THR A 86 -4.29 14.28 2.14
C THR A 86 -4.37 15.76 1.78
N PHE A 87 -5.30 16.50 2.40
CA PHE A 87 -5.48 17.94 2.12
C PHE A 87 -4.32 18.81 2.63
N ALA A 88 -3.62 18.41 3.70
CA ALA A 88 -2.65 19.28 4.37
C ALA A 88 -1.26 19.35 3.70
N GLY A 89 -0.90 18.41 2.82
CA GLY A 89 0.52 18.17 2.51
C GLY A 89 0.97 18.26 1.04
N GLY A 90 0.09 18.00 0.07
CA GLY A 90 0.49 17.84 -1.34
C GLY A 90 1.50 16.69 -1.58
N LEU A 91 1.96 16.55 -2.83
CA LEU A 91 2.79 15.40 -3.27
C LEU A 91 4.12 15.24 -2.51
N LYS A 92 4.80 16.35 -2.14
CA LYS A 92 6.09 16.31 -1.42
C LYS A 92 5.92 15.81 0.02
N ALA A 93 4.87 16.25 0.71
CA ALA A 93 4.62 15.77 2.07
C ALA A 93 4.19 14.30 2.06
N THR A 94 3.44 13.85 1.05
CA THR A 94 3.09 12.43 0.90
C THR A 94 4.34 11.57 0.72
N PHE A 95 5.31 11.97 -0.10
CA PHE A 95 6.57 11.22 -0.23
C PHE A 95 7.35 11.15 1.07
N LEU A 96 7.48 12.27 1.79
CA LEU A 96 8.17 12.30 3.09
C LEU A 96 7.45 11.46 4.14
N ALA A 97 6.12 11.54 4.21
CA ALA A 97 5.30 10.75 5.12
C ALA A 97 5.42 9.24 4.82
N SER A 98 5.37 8.84 3.55
CA SER A 98 5.56 7.43 3.14
C SER A 98 6.97 6.91 3.49
N TYR A 99 7.99 7.76 3.41
CA TYR A 99 9.35 7.40 3.80
C TYR A 99 9.45 7.12 5.30
N ILE A 100 8.88 8.00 6.12
CA ILE A 100 8.85 7.85 7.59
C ILE A 100 7.99 6.65 8.00
N HIS A 101 6.84 6.46 7.36
CA HIS A 101 5.96 5.31 7.63
C HIS A 101 6.70 3.99 7.37
N THR A 102 7.39 3.88 6.25
CA THR A 102 8.13 2.67 5.88
C THR A 102 9.31 2.43 6.81
N SER A 103 10.02 3.48 7.25
CA SER A 103 11.16 3.33 8.15
C SER A 103 10.77 2.84 9.55
N ILE A 104 9.64 3.31 10.09
CA ILE A 104 9.12 2.87 11.39
C ILE A 104 8.73 1.39 11.34
N ILE A 105 8.00 0.98 10.29
CA ILE A 105 7.61 -0.43 10.11
C ILE A 105 8.85 -1.33 9.99
N PHE A 106 9.87 -0.90 9.25
CA PHE A 106 11.10 -1.67 9.07
C PHE A 106 11.82 -1.91 10.41
N ILE A 107 11.93 -0.90 11.27
CA ILE A 107 12.53 -1.04 12.60
C ILE A 107 11.70 -2.01 13.47
N GLY A 108 10.37 -1.89 13.45
CA GLY A 108 9.48 -2.81 14.17
C GLY A 108 9.63 -4.26 13.70
N LEU A 109 9.78 -4.48 12.39
CA LEU A 109 9.98 -5.81 11.81
C LEU A 109 11.33 -6.41 12.24
N VAL A 110 12.40 -5.61 12.29
CA VAL A 110 13.71 -6.05 12.79
C VAL A 110 13.68 -6.43 14.27
N ILE A 111 12.92 -5.70 15.10
CA ILE A 111 12.76 -6.06 16.52
C ILE A 111 11.89 -7.32 16.65
N PHE A 112 10.80 -7.41 15.91
CA PHE A 112 9.89 -8.56 15.94
C PHE A 112 10.59 -9.85 15.48
N ILE A 113 11.37 -9.80 14.40
CA ILE A 113 12.13 -10.96 13.92
C ILE A 113 13.21 -11.35 14.94
N MET A 114 13.90 -10.37 15.55
CA MET A 114 14.86 -10.66 16.61
C MET A 114 14.19 -11.29 17.83
N LEU A 115 13.00 -10.84 18.24
CA LEU A 115 12.24 -11.50 19.30
C LEU A 115 11.86 -12.93 18.90
N VAL A 116 11.15 -13.14 17.79
CA VAL A 116 10.73 -14.49 17.33
C VAL A 116 11.91 -15.46 17.22
N TYR A 117 13.08 -15.00 16.78
CA TYR A 117 14.26 -15.86 16.68
C TYR A 117 15.07 -15.98 17.99
N ALA A 118 15.06 -14.96 18.86
CA ALA A 118 15.81 -14.97 20.11
C ALA A 118 15.05 -15.59 21.29
N MET A 119 13.73 -15.78 21.17
CA MET A 119 12.97 -16.63 22.08
C MET A 119 12.96 -18.03 21.46
N PRO A 120 13.91 -18.94 21.79
CA PRO A 120 13.58 -20.34 21.71
C PRO A 120 12.35 -20.49 22.59
N GLY A 121 11.23 -20.92 22.03
CA GLY A 121 10.05 -21.24 22.82
C GLY A 121 10.55 -22.02 24.05
N SER A 122 10.20 -21.55 25.23
CA SER A 122 10.41 -22.30 26.46
C SER A 122 9.54 -23.55 26.36
N CYS A 123 10.00 -24.52 25.57
CA CYS A 123 9.67 -25.90 25.71
C CYS A 123 10.35 -26.33 27.01
N GLU A 124 9.70 -26.02 28.11
CA GLU A 124 9.81 -26.81 29.32
C GLU A 124 9.40 -28.25 28.94
N PRO A 125 10.10 -29.30 29.40
CA PRO A 125 10.03 -30.63 28.79
C PRO A 125 8.71 -31.41 29.00
N ASP A 126 7.60 -30.77 29.36
CA ASP A 126 6.32 -31.44 29.64
C ASP A 126 5.04 -30.83 29.02
N GLN A 127 5.10 -29.76 28.23
CA GLN A 127 3.89 -29.26 27.53
C GLN A 127 4.04 -29.22 26.00
N GLN A 128 3.14 -29.93 25.31
CA GLN A 128 2.99 -29.88 23.86
C GLN A 128 2.63 -28.45 23.42
N CYS A 129 3.50 -27.84 22.62
CA CYS A 129 3.21 -26.64 21.85
C CYS A 129 2.17 -26.95 20.78
N ASP A 130 0.91 -27.01 21.18
CA ASP A 130 -0.23 -26.99 20.28
C ASP A 130 -1.14 -25.81 20.63
N GLN A 131 -1.95 -25.41 19.64
CA GLN A 131 -2.85 -24.24 19.57
C GLN A 131 -2.27 -23.02 18.82
N LEU A 132 -1.76 -23.27 17.61
CA LEU A 132 -2.10 -22.41 16.46
C LEU A 132 -3.38 -22.98 15.82
N GLY A 133 -4.54 -22.68 16.41
CA GLY A 133 -5.84 -23.00 15.83
C GLY A 133 -6.87 -23.43 16.87
N GLY A 134 -7.67 -22.49 17.36
CA GLY A 134 -8.79 -22.80 18.25
C GLY A 134 -9.67 -21.60 18.59
N SER A 135 -10.75 -21.46 17.80
CA SER A 135 -12.00 -20.67 17.99
C SER A 135 -11.91 -19.17 18.33
#